data_AF-A0A970LIV5-F1
#
_entry.id   AF-A0A970LIV5-F1
#
_cell.length_a   1.000
_cell.length_b   1.000
_cell.length_c   1.000
_cell.angle_alpha   90.00
_cell.angle_beta   90.00
_cell.angle_gamma   90.00
#
_symmetry.space_group_name_H-M   'P 1'
#
loop_
_entity.id
_entity.type
_entity.pdbx_description
1 polymer ?
#
loop_
_entity_poly.entity_id
_entity_poly.type
_entity_poly.pdbx_seq_one_letter_code
_entity_poly.pdbx_strand_id
1 'polypeptide(L)'
;MQNKKSALDKKFEIIKKTFGEKSFFKVEDAQNVLNIKRSTLYWDLYNMVEQGYLTRVGKGKYTLNYHAIDDKPLVSFLANKISEMLQETGLQFYISGIDVLLKHMQHVPDSYPIMLFADKYSKDEIEDMLLKNNIHVVSSNELKTSNTIVKLNTLNDIVILYETSKFDYAANGFASNEKAFVDLYYEVTRQDFPLPLQELARIYSHMEFRGVIDKKKLIQAAYDRNTHYDIRFIVESKYISEAAYKFVDMIRSGNK
;
A
#
# COMPACT_ATOMS: atom_id res chain seq x y z
N MET A 1 -2.68 25.58 12.78
CA MET A 1 -1.37 26.27 12.86
C MET A 1 -0.52 25.84 11.67
N GLN A 2 -0.08 26.75 10.81
CA GLN A 2 0.78 26.43 9.67
C GLN A 2 2.20 26.10 10.17
N ASN A 3 2.60 24.82 10.10
CA ASN A 3 3.96 24.40 10.41
C ASN A 3 4.91 25.01 9.37
N LYS A 4 5.78 25.93 9.79
CA LYS A 4 6.88 26.44 8.94
C LYS A 4 7.83 25.28 8.63
N LYS A 5 7.74 24.71 7.42
CA LYS A 5 8.71 23.70 6.93
C LYS A 5 10.13 24.21 7.11
N SER A 6 10.98 23.41 7.76
CA SER A 6 12.38 23.76 8.00
C SER A 6 13.15 23.91 6.68
N ALA A 7 14.30 24.59 6.71
CA ALA A 7 15.15 24.70 5.53
C ALA A 7 15.59 23.33 4.99
N LEU A 8 15.72 22.33 5.87
CA LEU A 8 16.05 20.96 5.50
C LEU A 8 14.88 20.29 4.77
N ASP A 9 13.64 20.48 5.23
CA ASP A 9 12.44 19.92 4.58
C ASP A 9 12.28 20.46 3.16
N LYS A 10 12.53 21.77 2.94
CA LYS A 10 12.46 22.36 1.60
C LYS A 10 13.50 21.76 0.64
N LYS A 11 14.73 21.54 1.11
CA LYS A 11 15.78 20.87 0.32
C LYS A 11 15.41 19.42 0.05
N PHE A 12 14.84 18.75 1.04
CA PHE A 12 14.36 17.38 0.90
C PHE A 12 13.26 17.26 -0.16
N GLU A 13 12.28 18.17 -0.22
CA GLU A 13 11.25 18.16 -1.27
C GLU A 13 11.84 18.29 -2.68
N ILE A 14 12.92 19.07 -2.85
CA ILE A 14 13.61 19.19 -4.14
C ILE A 14 14.29 17.86 -4.50
N ILE A 15 14.98 17.22 -3.55
CA ILE A 15 15.57 15.88 -3.74
C ILE A 15 14.47 14.86 -4.08
N LYS A 16 13.37 14.86 -3.33
CA LYS A 16 12.22 13.96 -3.54
C LYS A 16 11.64 14.12 -4.94
N LYS A 17 11.36 15.36 -5.37
CA LYS A 17 10.81 15.63 -6.71
C LYS A 17 11.77 15.23 -7.84
N THR A 18 13.08 15.38 -7.63
CA THR A 18 14.07 15.17 -8.69
C THR A 18 14.55 13.73 -8.79
N PHE A 19 14.62 13.01 -7.67
CA PHE A 19 15.15 11.65 -7.59
C PHE A 19 14.11 10.61 -7.18
N GLY A 20 12.84 11.02 -7.06
CA GLY A 20 11.72 10.21 -6.60
C GLY A 20 11.35 9.03 -7.47
N GLU A 21 12.01 8.80 -8.61
CA GLU A 21 11.86 7.60 -9.44
C GLU A 21 13.16 6.79 -9.58
N LYS A 22 14.25 7.28 -9.00
CA LYS A 22 15.57 6.63 -9.11
C LYS A 22 15.79 5.68 -7.94
N SER A 23 16.47 4.56 -8.20
CA SER A 23 16.90 3.60 -7.16
C SER A 23 17.89 4.21 -6.16
N PHE A 24 18.73 5.13 -6.63
CA PHE A 24 19.64 5.94 -5.82
C PHE A 24 20.07 7.20 -6.60
N PHE A 25 20.64 8.17 -5.90
CA PHE A 25 21.32 9.33 -6.47
C PHE A 25 22.73 9.48 -5.86
N LYS A 26 23.65 10.11 -6.60
CA LYS A 26 24.99 10.42 -6.09
C LYS A 26 25.00 11.80 -5.43
N VAL A 27 25.98 12.01 -4.54
CA VAL A 27 26.25 13.33 -3.93
C VAL A 27 26.45 14.41 -5.00
N GLU A 28 27.11 14.08 -6.11
CA GLU A 28 27.33 15.01 -7.24
C GLU A 28 26.00 15.46 -7.87
N ASP A 29 25.07 14.52 -8.09
CA ASP A 29 23.75 14.82 -8.63
C ASP A 29 22.97 15.74 -7.68
N ALA A 30 22.99 15.42 -6.39
CA ALA A 30 22.31 16.23 -5.36
C ALA A 30 22.95 17.62 -5.22
N GLN A 31 24.26 17.75 -5.39
CA GLN A 31 24.97 19.03 -5.36
C GLN A 31 24.52 19.94 -6.49
N ASN A 32 24.38 19.38 -7.70
CA ASN A 32 23.91 20.12 -8.86
C ASN A 32 22.46 20.57 -8.70
N VAL A 33 21.60 19.69 -8.18
CA VAL A 33 20.17 19.97 -7.99
C VAL A 33 19.92 21.01 -6.91
N LEU A 34 20.62 20.93 -5.78
CA LEU A 34 20.45 21.88 -4.68
C LEU A 34 21.28 23.16 -4.85
N ASN A 35 22.25 23.16 -5.76
CA ASN A 35 23.17 24.27 -6.03
C ASN A 35 23.84 24.82 -4.74
N ILE A 36 24.36 23.91 -3.91
CA ILE A 36 25.02 24.25 -2.64
C ILE A 36 26.47 23.76 -2.58
N LYS A 37 27.24 24.31 -1.63
CA LYS A 37 28.61 23.87 -1.36
C LYS A 37 28.61 22.41 -0.88
N ARG A 38 29.64 21.68 -1.29
CA ARG A 38 29.80 20.24 -0.99
C ARG A 38 29.83 19.94 0.51
N SER A 39 30.46 20.78 1.33
CA SER A 39 30.49 20.64 2.79
C SER A 39 29.11 20.78 3.42
N THR A 40 28.32 21.76 2.97
CA THR A 40 26.93 21.97 3.40
C THR A 40 26.04 20.80 2.98
N LEU A 41 26.22 20.29 1.76
CA LEU A 41 25.47 19.13 1.27
C LEU A 41 25.73 17.88 2.11
N TYR A 42 26.98 17.58 2.47
CA TYR A 42 27.28 16.43 3.30
C TYR A 42 26.59 16.52 4.68
N TRP A 43 26.54 17.72 5.27
CA TRP A 43 25.84 17.94 6.53
C TRP A 43 24.32 17.80 6.39
N ASP A 44 23.73 18.36 5.32
CA ASP A 44 22.30 18.20 5.03
C ASP A 44 21.94 16.72 4.79
N LEU A 45 22.72 15.99 3.98
CA LEU A 45 22.50 14.57 3.70
C LEU A 45 22.67 13.71 4.95
N TYR A 46 23.63 14.04 5.82
CA TYR A 46 23.78 13.37 7.12
C TYR A 46 22.53 13.55 7.98
N ASN A 47 22.05 14.79 8.13
CA ASN A 47 20.84 15.07 8.92
C ASN A 47 19.58 14.45 8.31
N MET A 48 19.47 14.41 6.98
CA MET A 48 18.36 13.74 6.30
C MET A 48 18.40 12.21 6.51
N VAL A 49 19.57 11.60 6.69
CA VAL A 49 19.67 10.18 7.09
C VAL A 49 19.28 10.01 8.56
N GLU A 50 19.77 10.86 9.45
CA GLU A 50 19.44 10.82 10.88
C GLU A 50 17.93 11.02 11.15
N GLN A 51 17.29 11.91 10.39
CA GLN A 51 15.84 12.15 10.46
C GLN A 51 15.03 11.11 9.68
N GLY A 52 15.69 10.12 9.07
CA GLY A 52 15.04 9.04 8.36
C GLY A 52 14.45 9.43 7.00
N TYR A 53 14.76 10.59 6.43
CA TYR A 53 14.35 10.95 5.06
C TYR A 53 15.16 10.22 3.97
N LEU A 54 16.40 9.83 4.25
CA LEU A 54 17.28 9.16 3.30
C LEU A 54 17.88 7.89 3.90
N THR A 55 18.25 6.94 3.04
CA THR A 55 19.07 5.78 3.41
C THR A 55 20.37 5.81 2.62
N ARG A 56 21.51 5.60 3.30
CA ARG A 56 22.82 5.51 2.66
C ARG A 56 23.03 4.10 2.10
N VAL A 57 23.10 3.99 0.78
CA VAL A 57 23.24 2.69 0.07
C VAL A 57 24.66 2.42 -0.43
N GLY A 58 25.58 3.38 -0.28
CA GLY A 58 26.98 3.21 -0.63
C GLY A 58 27.82 4.47 -0.42
N LYS A 59 29.11 4.42 -0.78
CA LYS A 59 29.99 5.59 -0.69
C LYS A 59 29.50 6.69 -1.64
N GLY A 60 28.98 7.78 -1.07
CA GLY A 60 28.43 8.90 -1.82
C GLY A 60 27.13 8.60 -2.58
N LYS A 61 26.42 7.52 -2.22
CA LYS A 61 25.14 7.12 -2.82
C LYS A 61 24.05 7.07 -1.75
N TYR A 62 22.92 7.68 -2.05
CA TYR A 62 21.77 7.79 -1.17
C TYR A 62 20.51 7.40 -1.93
N THR A 63 19.52 6.86 -1.22
CA THR A 63 18.17 6.66 -1.73
C THR A 63 17.17 7.34 -0.81
N LEU A 64 15.99 7.67 -1.33
CA LEU A 64 14.91 8.17 -0.50
C LEU A 64 14.46 7.05 0.43
N ASN A 65 14.30 7.36 1.71
CA ASN A 65 13.71 6.41 2.65
C ASN A 65 12.18 6.52 2.56
N TYR A 66 11.61 5.89 1.54
CA TYR A 66 10.19 6.00 1.25
C TYR A 66 9.33 5.51 2.43
N HIS A 67 9.81 4.60 3.28
CA HIS A 67 9.12 4.24 4.53
C HIS A 67 8.77 5.44 5.43
N ALA A 68 9.59 6.50 5.48
CA ALA A 68 9.32 7.68 6.31
C ALA A 68 8.62 8.83 5.55
N ILE A 69 8.61 8.77 4.21
CA ILE A 69 8.14 9.85 3.32
C ILE A 69 6.73 9.55 2.77
N ASP A 70 6.38 8.27 2.73
CA ASP A 70 5.25 7.71 1.98
C ASP A 70 4.10 7.29 2.90
N ASP A 71 4.06 7.84 4.11
CA ASP A 71 3.15 7.48 5.21
C ASP A 71 1.69 7.92 4.96
N LYS A 72 1.44 8.77 3.95
CA LYS A 72 0.09 9.10 3.51
C LYS A 72 -0.24 8.40 2.18
N PRO A 73 -1.29 7.58 2.14
CA PRO A 73 -1.73 6.97 0.89
C PRO A 73 -2.25 8.04 -0.08
N LEU A 74 -1.99 7.85 -1.38
CA LEU A 74 -2.62 8.64 -2.44
C LEU A 74 -3.95 7.96 -2.74
N VAL A 75 -5.03 8.47 -2.17
CA VAL A 75 -6.34 7.81 -2.23
C VAL A 75 -7.29 8.53 -3.18
N SER A 76 -8.32 7.83 -3.64
CA SER A 76 -9.40 8.41 -4.45
C SER A 76 -10.17 9.50 -3.69
N PHE A 77 -10.90 10.33 -4.43
CA PHE A 77 -11.81 11.32 -3.83
C PHE A 77 -12.84 10.66 -2.91
N LEU A 78 -13.41 9.54 -3.34
CA LEU A 78 -14.41 8.82 -2.55
C LEU A 78 -13.80 8.22 -1.27
N ALA A 79 -12.60 7.64 -1.33
CA ALA A 79 -11.93 7.14 -0.13
C ALA A 79 -11.61 8.24 0.87
N ASN A 80 -11.17 9.42 0.41
CA ASN A 80 -11.00 10.59 1.27
C ASN A 80 -12.33 11.01 1.92
N LYS A 81 -13.40 11.13 1.12
CA LYS A 81 -14.73 11.50 1.60
C LYS A 81 -15.23 10.53 2.69
N ILE A 82 -15.06 9.22 2.48
CA ILE A 82 -15.44 8.19 3.46
C ILE A 82 -14.59 8.32 4.72
N SER A 83 -13.28 8.48 4.59
CA SER A 83 -12.37 8.59 5.73
C SER A 83 -12.69 9.82 6.58
N GLU A 84 -12.91 10.98 5.96
CA GLU A 84 -13.31 12.21 6.67
C GLU A 84 -14.64 12.04 7.39
N MET A 85 -15.65 11.50 6.71
CA MET A 85 -16.98 11.24 7.28
C MET A 85 -16.93 10.29 8.49
N LEU A 86 -16.16 9.22 8.39
CA LEU A 86 -16.10 8.20 9.45
C LEU A 86 -15.17 8.58 10.59
N GLN A 87 -14.12 9.37 10.36
CA GLN A 87 -13.22 9.84 11.43
C GLN A 87 -13.95 10.69 12.48
N GLU A 88 -14.98 11.44 12.08
CA GLU A 88 -15.78 12.27 12.98
C GLU A 88 -16.66 11.45 13.94
N THR A 89 -16.89 10.17 13.65
CA THR A 89 -17.79 9.29 14.41
C THR A 89 -17.14 8.60 15.61
N GLY A 90 -15.81 8.45 15.59
CA GLY A 90 -15.09 7.63 16.56
C GLY A 90 -15.22 6.12 16.35
N LEU A 91 -15.91 5.66 15.31
CA LEU A 91 -16.01 4.25 14.94
C LEU A 91 -14.65 3.71 14.46
N GLN A 92 -14.37 2.44 14.74
CA GLN A 92 -13.14 1.80 14.26
C GLN A 92 -13.31 1.30 12.84
N PHE A 93 -12.50 1.84 11.94
CA PHE A 93 -12.47 1.44 10.55
C PHE A 93 -11.08 1.64 9.93
N TYR A 94 -10.86 1.02 8.77
CA TYR A 94 -9.79 1.41 7.87
C TYR A 94 -10.13 1.13 6.41
N ILE A 95 -9.61 1.96 5.52
CA ILE A 95 -9.61 1.73 4.07
C ILE A 95 -8.33 0.99 3.68
N SER A 96 -8.46 -0.02 2.82
CA SER A 96 -7.37 -0.91 2.40
C SER A 96 -7.31 -1.06 0.89
N GLY A 97 -6.46 -1.96 0.40
CA GLY A 97 -6.39 -2.36 -1.01
C GLY A 97 -5.91 -1.25 -1.95
N ILE A 98 -6.61 -1.06 -3.07
CA ILE A 98 -6.16 -0.19 -4.16
C ILE A 98 -5.94 1.26 -3.71
N ASP A 99 -6.79 1.85 -2.87
CA ASP A 99 -6.62 3.25 -2.43
C ASP A 99 -5.30 3.46 -1.67
N VAL A 100 -4.86 2.47 -0.89
CA VAL A 100 -3.57 2.56 -0.20
C VAL A 100 -2.40 2.34 -1.17
N LEU A 101 -2.60 1.46 -2.15
CA LEU A 101 -1.56 1.00 -3.08
C LEU A 101 -1.50 1.77 -4.40
N LEU A 102 -2.35 2.78 -4.59
CA LEU A 102 -2.56 3.46 -5.88
C LEU A 102 -1.25 3.97 -6.50
N LYS A 103 -0.40 4.58 -5.68
CA LYS A 103 0.93 5.10 -6.05
C LYS A 103 1.93 4.02 -6.50
N HIS A 104 1.62 2.75 -6.22
CA HIS A 104 2.46 1.62 -6.59
C HIS A 104 1.99 0.91 -7.86
N MET A 105 0.80 1.24 -8.38
CA MET A 105 0.25 0.65 -9.59
C MET A 105 0.92 1.23 -10.84
N GLN A 106 1.07 0.38 -11.86
CA GLN A 106 1.46 0.81 -13.19
C GLN A 106 0.24 1.25 -14.00
N HIS A 107 -0.88 0.56 -13.85
CA HIS A 107 -2.15 0.86 -14.51
C HIS A 107 -3.24 1.07 -13.46
N VAL A 108 -3.57 2.33 -13.22
CA VAL A 108 -4.67 2.70 -12.32
C VAL A 108 -6.00 2.53 -13.07
N PRO A 109 -6.95 1.72 -12.56
CA PRO A 109 -8.28 1.62 -13.13
C PRO A 109 -9.04 2.94 -13.00
N ASP A 110 -9.86 3.28 -14.00
CA ASP A 110 -10.72 4.47 -13.96
C ASP A 110 -11.74 4.43 -12.82
N SER A 111 -12.20 3.23 -12.49
CA SER A 111 -13.09 2.94 -11.36
C SER A 111 -12.72 1.61 -10.72
N TYR A 112 -12.80 1.55 -9.39
CA TYR A 112 -12.63 0.33 -8.62
C TYR A 112 -13.42 0.43 -7.31
N PRO A 113 -13.87 -0.71 -6.74
CA PRO A 113 -14.55 -0.69 -5.45
C PRO A 113 -13.56 -0.37 -4.32
N ILE A 114 -14.00 0.44 -3.37
CA ILE A 114 -13.24 0.76 -2.15
C ILE A 114 -13.36 -0.39 -1.18
N MET A 115 -12.23 -0.86 -0.63
CA MET A 115 -12.23 -1.87 0.42
C MET A 115 -12.25 -1.18 1.79
N LEU A 116 -13.40 -1.22 2.46
CA LEU A 116 -13.60 -0.64 3.79
C LEU A 116 -13.76 -1.74 4.82
N PHE A 117 -12.96 -1.68 5.88
CA PHE A 117 -13.00 -2.62 6.99
C PHE A 117 -13.57 -1.92 8.20
N ALA A 118 -14.59 -2.51 8.80
CA ALA A 118 -15.26 -2.00 9.98
C ALA A 118 -15.17 -3.03 11.10
N ASP A 119 -15.18 -2.53 12.33
CA ASP A 119 -15.42 -3.39 13.49
C ASP A 119 -16.80 -4.05 13.39
N LYS A 120 -16.91 -5.30 13.86
CA LYS A 120 -18.14 -6.08 13.78
C LYS A 120 -19.34 -5.36 14.40
N TYR A 121 -19.13 -4.58 15.46
CA TYR A 121 -20.21 -3.84 16.14
C TYR A 121 -20.55 -2.52 15.46
N SER A 122 -19.68 -2.00 14.59
CA SER A 122 -19.85 -0.72 13.89
C SER A 122 -20.34 -0.88 12.45
N LYS A 123 -20.38 -2.10 11.93
CA LYS A 123 -20.68 -2.38 10.52
C LYS A 123 -22.02 -1.81 10.06
N ASP A 124 -23.10 -2.11 10.77
CA ASP A 124 -24.46 -1.72 10.38
C ASP A 124 -24.61 -0.18 10.40
N GLU A 125 -24.02 0.48 11.39
CA GLU A 125 -24.00 1.95 11.49
C GLU A 125 -23.21 2.58 10.34
N ILE A 126 -22.03 2.02 10.01
CA ILE A 126 -21.22 2.47 8.88
C ILE A 126 -21.96 2.27 7.55
N GLU A 127 -22.62 1.12 7.37
CA GLU A 127 -23.42 0.83 6.17
C GLU A 127 -24.55 1.86 6.00
N ASP A 128 -25.32 2.12 7.07
CA ASP A 128 -26.38 3.13 7.08
C ASP A 128 -25.85 4.53 6.73
N MET A 129 -24.69 4.91 7.26
CA MET A 129 -24.07 6.21 6.96
C MET A 129 -23.65 6.33 5.49
N LEU A 130 -23.06 5.27 4.92
CA LEU A 130 -22.66 5.24 3.52
C LEU A 130 -23.89 5.35 2.60
N LEU A 131 -24.94 4.56 2.88
CA LEU A 131 -26.18 4.58 2.11
C LEU A 131 -26.88 5.95 2.16
N LYS A 132 -26.94 6.59 3.33
CA LYS A 132 -27.47 7.96 3.48
C LYS A 132 -26.70 9.01 2.67
N ASN A 133 -25.45 8.74 2.35
CA ASN A 133 -24.58 9.59 1.55
C ASN A 133 -24.53 9.19 0.07
N ASN A 134 -25.47 8.35 -0.39
CA ASN A 134 -25.55 7.81 -1.75
C ASN A 134 -24.33 7.00 -2.19
N ILE A 135 -23.67 6.33 -1.23
CA ILE A 135 -22.54 5.44 -1.51
C ILE A 135 -23.07 4.01 -1.53
N HIS A 136 -22.81 3.26 -2.61
CA HIS A 136 -23.29 1.90 -2.74
C HIS A 136 -22.44 0.96 -1.89
N VAL A 137 -23.08 0.18 -1.02
CA VAL A 137 -22.39 -0.80 -0.16
C VAL A 137 -22.69 -2.21 -0.64
N VAL A 138 -21.64 -3.04 -0.66
CA VAL A 138 -21.71 -4.48 -0.90
C VAL A 138 -21.02 -5.18 0.26
N SER A 139 -21.70 -6.14 0.87
CA SER A 139 -21.09 -6.97 1.91
C SER A 139 -20.05 -7.90 1.30
N SER A 140 -18.90 -8.08 1.98
CA SER A 140 -17.83 -8.98 1.50
C SER A 140 -18.30 -10.42 1.24
N ASN A 141 -19.35 -10.87 1.94
CA ASN A 141 -19.92 -12.21 1.78
C ASN A 141 -20.68 -12.41 0.45
N GLU A 142 -20.99 -11.32 -0.25
CA GLU A 142 -21.81 -11.33 -1.47
C GLU A 142 -20.97 -11.25 -2.75
N LEU A 143 -19.64 -11.12 -2.63
CA LEU A 143 -18.72 -10.89 -3.76
C LEU A 143 -18.78 -11.96 -4.85
N LYS A 144 -19.08 -13.21 -4.49
CA LYS A 144 -19.15 -14.34 -5.43
C LYS A 144 -20.49 -14.49 -6.16
N THR A 145 -21.45 -13.61 -5.92
CA THR A 145 -22.75 -13.69 -6.60
C THR A 145 -22.70 -13.00 -7.96
N SER A 146 -23.36 -13.57 -8.97
CA SER A 146 -23.41 -13.04 -10.33
C SER A 146 -23.89 -11.57 -10.37
N ASN A 147 -24.80 -11.21 -9.46
CA ASN A 147 -25.32 -9.85 -9.30
C ASN A 147 -24.25 -8.87 -8.79
N THR A 148 -23.35 -9.30 -7.92
CA THR A 148 -22.28 -8.45 -7.39
C THR A 148 -21.24 -8.13 -8.46
N ILE A 149 -20.88 -9.10 -9.30
CA ILE A 149 -19.97 -8.86 -10.43
C ILE A 149 -20.56 -7.82 -11.40
N VAL A 150 -21.88 -7.89 -11.67
CA VAL A 150 -22.55 -6.88 -12.50
C VAL A 150 -22.54 -5.51 -11.81
N LYS A 151 -22.87 -5.43 -10.51
CA LYS A 151 -22.82 -4.17 -9.74
C LYS A 151 -21.43 -3.54 -9.80
N LEU A 152 -20.37 -4.32 -9.54
CA LEU A 152 -18.97 -3.88 -9.59
C LEU A 152 -18.55 -3.29 -10.94
N ASN A 153 -19.21 -3.68 -12.03
CA ASN A 153 -18.92 -3.21 -13.39
C ASN A 153 -19.87 -2.12 -13.91
N THR A 154 -20.93 -1.78 -13.17
CA THR A 154 -22.00 -0.88 -13.66
C THR A 154 -22.25 0.33 -12.77
N LEU A 155 -21.92 0.23 -11.48
CA LEU A 155 -22.10 1.32 -10.53
C LEU A 155 -20.77 2.03 -10.27
N ASN A 156 -20.84 3.35 -10.19
CA ASN A 156 -19.77 4.15 -9.63
C ASN A 156 -19.94 4.20 -8.10
N ASP A 157 -18.86 4.56 -7.40
CA ASP A 157 -18.87 4.77 -5.95
C ASP A 157 -19.32 3.58 -5.10
N ILE A 158 -18.73 2.41 -5.38
CA ILE A 158 -18.98 1.18 -4.63
C ILE A 158 -17.97 1.01 -3.50
N VAL A 159 -18.47 0.65 -2.32
CA VAL A 159 -17.69 0.20 -1.17
C VAL A 159 -18.00 -1.27 -0.94
N ILE A 160 -16.95 -2.08 -0.83
CA ILE A 160 -17.04 -3.42 -0.26
C ILE A 160 -16.75 -3.29 1.23
N LEU A 161 -17.75 -3.65 2.05
CA LEU A 161 -17.68 -3.58 3.49
C LEU A 161 -17.28 -4.94 4.07
N TYR A 162 -16.13 -4.97 4.73
CA TYR A 162 -15.56 -6.12 5.40
C TYR A 162 -15.69 -5.99 6.92
N GLU A 163 -16.01 -7.09 7.58
CA GLU A 163 -15.93 -7.19 9.03
C GLU A 163 -14.51 -7.58 9.46
N THR A 164 -13.99 -6.93 10.49
CA THR A 164 -12.72 -7.33 11.11
C THR A 164 -12.67 -6.96 12.58
N SER A 165 -11.87 -7.69 13.34
CA SER A 165 -11.52 -7.35 14.73
C SER A 165 -10.04 -6.98 14.87
N LYS A 166 -9.34 -6.79 13.75
CA LYS A 166 -7.89 -6.64 13.69
C LYS A 166 -7.52 -5.30 13.07
N PHE A 167 -6.97 -4.43 13.90
CA PHE A 167 -6.61 -3.05 13.56
C PHE A 167 -5.12 -2.75 13.77
N ASP A 168 -4.29 -3.76 14.05
CA ASP A 168 -2.86 -3.61 14.37
C ASP A 168 -2.05 -2.89 13.27
N TYR A 169 -2.55 -2.94 12.03
CA TYR A 169 -1.93 -2.34 10.85
C TYR A 169 -2.74 -1.16 10.30
N ALA A 170 -3.67 -0.60 11.07
CA ALA A 170 -4.47 0.56 10.68
C ALA A 170 -3.97 1.83 11.39
N ALA A 171 -3.86 2.93 10.65
CA ALA A 171 -3.55 4.25 11.19
C ALA A 171 -4.28 5.34 10.37
N ASN A 172 -4.87 6.32 11.06
CA ASN A 172 -5.56 7.46 10.43
C ASN A 172 -6.66 7.05 9.42
N GLY A 173 -7.40 5.96 9.69
CA GLY A 173 -8.44 5.45 8.80
C GLY A 173 -7.92 4.69 7.57
N PHE A 174 -6.63 4.36 7.49
CA PHE A 174 -6.04 3.61 6.39
C PHE A 174 -5.18 2.45 6.88
N ALA A 175 -5.10 1.38 6.08
CA ALA A 175 -4.18 0.27 6.30
C ALA A 175 -2.73 0.65 5.97
N SER A 176 -1.76 -0.04 6.57
CA SER A 176 -0.37 -0.02 6.13
C SER A 176 -0.22 -0.63 4.74
N ASN A 177 0.88 -0.33 4.03
CA ASN A 177 1.17 -0.93 2.73
C ASN A 177 1.14 -2.46 2.76
N GLU A 178 1.69 -3.06 3.83
CA GLU A 178 1.69 -4.51 4.01
C GLU A 178 0.29 -5.09 4.11
N LYS A 179 -0.55 -4.47 4.97
CA LYS A 179 -1.92 -4.94 5.18
C LYS A 179 -2.77 -4.73 3.94
N ALA A 180 -2.63 -3.57 3.28
CA ALA A 180 -3.31 -3.28 2.03
C ALA A 180 -2.96 -4.27 0.92
N PHE A 181 -1.68 -4.64 0.79
CA PHE A 181 -1.26 -5.65 -0.16
C PHE A 181 -1.84 -7.03 0.15
N VAL A 182 -1.82 -7.44 1.42
CA VAL A 182 -2.37 -8.72 1.86
C VAL A 182 -3.88 -8.80 1.61
N ASP A 183 -4.61 -7.74 1.94
CA ASP A 183 -6.05 -7.68 1.73
C ASP A 183 -6.36 -7.76 0.23
N LEU A 184 -5.70 -6.95 -0.61
CA LEU A 184 -5.88 -7.00 -2.06
C LEU A 184 -5.48 -8.36 -2.65
N TYR A 185 -4.36 -8.94 -2.19
CA TYR A 185 -3.90 -10.26 -2.62
C TYR A 185 -4.94 -11.34 -2.34
N TYR A 186 -5.54 -11.33 -1.16
CA TYR A 186 -6.60 -12.26 -0.80
C TYR A 186 -7.81 -12.10 -1.73
N GLU A 187 -8.27 -10.87 -1.95
CA GLU A 187 -9.46 -10.62 -2.80
C GLU A 187 -9.22 -11.05 -4.25
N VAL A 188 -8.05 -10.74 -4.82
CA VAL A 188 -7.68 -11.13 -6.19
C VAL A 188 -7.55 -12.64 -6.34
N THR A 189 -6.96 -13.33 -5.36
CA THR A 189 -6.64 -14.77 -5.50
C THR A 189 -7.74 -15.70 -5.00
N ARG A 190 -8.65 -15.23 -4.14
CA ARG A 190 -9.68 -16.08 -3.49
C ARG A 190 -11.12 -15.60 -3.71
N GLN A 191 -11.33 -14.36 -4.10
CA GLN A 191 -12.65 -13.73 -4.24
C GLN A 191 -12.92 -13.17 -5.64
N ASP A 192 -12.07 -13.50 -6.62
CA ASP A 192 -12.22 -13.09 -8.04
C ASP A 192 -12.37 -11.57 -8.22
N PHE A 193 -11.68 -10.79 -7.36
CA PHE A 193 -11.65 -9.33 -7.48
C PHE A 193 -11.14 -8.90 -8.86
N PRO A 194 -11.73 -7.87 -9.50
CA PRO A 194 -11.45 -7.49 -10.88
C PRO A 194 -10.12 -6.73 -11.04
N LEU A 195 -9.01 -7.34 -10.61
CA LEU A 195 -7.66 -6.86 -10.81
C LEU A 195 -6.79 -8.01 -11.36
N PRO A 196 -6.07 -7.81 -12.48
CA PRO A 196 -5.19 -8.84 -13.01
C PRO A 196 -4.07 -9.23 -12.05
N LEU A 197 -3.77 -10.53 -11.94
CA LEU A 197 -2.69 -11.04 -11.10
C LEU A 197 -1.32 -10.43 -11.47
N GLN A 198 -1.11 -10.10 -12.74
CA GLN A 198 0.10 -9.43 -13.22
C GLN A 198 0.27 -8.04 -12.61
N GLU A 199 -0.83 -7.30 -12.43
CA GLU A 199 -0.78 -5.97 -11.82
C GLU A 199 -0.49 -6.08 -10.33
N LEU A 200 -1.06 -7.08 -9.64
CA LEU A 200 -0.72 -7.38 -8.25
C LEU A 200 0.76 -7.69 -8.06
N ALA A 201 1.37 -8.48 -8.96
CA ALA A 201 2.80 -8.76 -8.95
C ALA A 201 3.64 -7.50 -9.16
N ARG A 202 3.22 -6.59 -10.07
CA ARG A 202 3.90 -5.31 -10.29
C ARG A 202 3.84 -4.39 -9.09
N ILE A 203 2.68 -4.29 -8.43
CA ILE A 203 2.51 -3.53 -7.18
C ILE A 203 3.52 -4.04 -6.14
N TYR A 204 3.61 -5.36 -5.94
CA TYR A 204 4.60 -5.96 -5.04
C TYR A 204 6.03 -5.59 -5.42
N SER A 205 6.42 -5.82 -6.67
CA SER A 205 7.78 -5.53 -7.15
C SER A 205 8.13 -4.06 -7.01
N HIS A 206 7.18 -3.16 -7.28
CA HIS A 206 7.40 -1.73 -7.13
C HIS A 206 7.55 -1.35 -5.65
N MET A 207 6.72 -1.88 -4.74
CA MET A 207 6.89 -1.65 -3.30
C MET A 207 8.22 -2.21 -2.75
N GLU A 208 8.63 -3.41 -3.19
CA GLU A 208 9.93 -3.99 -2.80
C GLU A 208 11.09 -3.13 -3.33
N PHE A 209 11.01 -2.72 -4.60
CA PHE A 209 12.02 -1.85 -5.23
C PHE A 209 12.15 -0.50 -4.51
N ARG A 210 11.03 0.09 -4.09
CA ARG A 210 10.99 1.34 -3.34
C ARG A 210 11.42 1.18 -1.88
N GLY A 211 11.51 -0.05 -1.37
CA GLY A 211 11.73 -0.30 0.04
C GLY A 211 10.66 0.40 0.89
N VAL A 212 9.38 0.18 0.56
CA VAL A 212 8.20 0.67 1.33
C VAL A 212 7.40 -0.47 1.95
N ILE A 213 7.96 -1.67 1.91
CA ILE A 213 7.34 -2.89 2.42
C ILE A 213 8.29 -3.60 3.39
N ASP A 214 7.84 -3.73 4.62
CA ASP A 214 8.51 -4.54 5.63
C ASP A 214 8.06 -6.00 5.46
N LYS A 215 8.98 -6.84 4.98
CA LYS A 215 8.74 -8.26 4.72
C LYS A 215 8.26 -9.04 5.95
N LYS A 216 8.73 -8.68 7.14
CA LYS A 216 8.31 -9.33 8.39
C LYS A 216 6.87 -8.94 8.72
N LYS A 217 6.55 -7.64 8.66
CA LYS A 217 5.18 -7.16 8.85
C LYS A 217 4.22 -7.74 7.80
N LEU A 218 4.67 -7.87 6.55
CA LEU A 218 3.88 -8.46 5.47
C LEU A 218 3.48 -9.91 5.77
N ILE A 219 4.44 -10.74 6.18
CA ILE A 219 4.15 -12.13 6.56
C ILE A 219 3.23 -12.19 7.78
N GLN A 220 3.40 -11.29 8.75
CA GLN A 220 2.54 -11.22 9.92
C GLN A 220 1.09 -10.82 9.58
N ALA A 221 0.91 -9.75 8.80
CA ALA A 221 -0.41 -9.31 8.34
C ALA A 221 -1.14 -10.40 7.52
N ALA A 222 -0.39 -11.22 6.78
CA ALA A 222 -0.94 -12.33 5.98
C ALA A 222 -1.58 -13.45 6.81
N TYR A 223 -1.30 -13.54 8.12
CA TYR A 223 -2.02 -14.47 9.00
C TYR A 223 -3.49 -14.10 9.14
N ASP A 224 -3.85 -12.81 9.04
CA ASP A 224 -5.24 -12.35 9.19
C ASP A 224 -6.17 -12.88 8.10
N ARG A 225 -5.63 -13.04 6.89
CA ARG A 225 -6.36 -13.52 5.71
C ARG A 225 -6.05 -14.97 5.37
N ASN A 226 -5.30 -15.66 6.23
CA ASN A 226 -4.82 -17.03 6.01
C ASN A 226 -4.05 -17.21 4.67
N THR A 227 -3.27 -16.20 4.27
CA THR A 227 -2.44 -16.20 3.05
C THR A 227 -0.94 -16.24 3.35
N HIS A 228 -0.57 -16.44 4.62
CA HIS A 228 0.81 -16.37 5.09
C HIS A 228 1.78 -17.33 4.39
N TYR A 229 1.33 -18.52 3.95
CA TYR A 229 2.17 -19.42 3.16
C TYR A 229 2.48 -18.86 1.77
N ASP A 230 1.47 -18.35 1.06
CA ASP A 230 1.63 -17.73 -0.26
C ASP A 230 2.56 -16.51 -0.18
N ILE A 231 2.30 -15.63 0.81
CA ILE A 231 3.09 -14.42 1.02
C ILE A 231 4.54 -14.74 1.41
N ARG A 232 4.76 -15.74 2.27
CA ARG A 232 6.12 -16.19 2.62
C ARG A 232 6.85 -16.70 1.38
N PHE A 233 6.19 -17.52 0.57
CA PHE A 233 6.75 -18.01 -0.68
C PHE A 233 7.13 -16.87 -1.64
N ILE A 234 6.28 -15.84 -1.79
CA ILE A 234 6.58 -14.66 -2.61
C ILE A 234 7.81 -13.92 -2.07
N VAL A 235 7.81 -13.62 -0.76
CA VAL A 235 8.86 -12.86 -0.09
C VAL A 235 10.22 -13.54 -0.14
N GLU A 236 10.23 -14.87 -0.03
CA GLU A 236 11.42 -15.70 0.04
C GLU A 236 11.86 -16.26 -1.32
N SER A 237 11.05 -16.09 -2.37
CA SER A 237 11.26 -16.64 -3.72
C SER A 237 12.69 -16.52 -4.25
N LYS A 238 13.32 -15.36 -4.08
CA LYS A 238 14.71 -15.12 -4.53
C LYS A 238 15.78 -15.95 -3.82
N TYR A 239 15.44 -16.57 -2.69
CA TYR A 239 16.31 -17.47 -1.94
C TYR A 239 15.98 -18.95 -2.17
N ILE A 240 14.86 -19.24 -2.84
CA ILE A 240 14.42 -20.59 -3.18
C ILE A 240 15.16 -21.01 -4.46
N SER A 241 15.72 -22.23 -4.46
CA SER A 241 16.44 -22.74 -5.63
C SER A 241 15.49 -23.23 -6.72
N GLU A 242 15.90 -23.12 -7.98
CA GLU A 242 15.18 -23.69 -9.13
C GLU A 242 14.88 -25.19 -8.96
N ALA A 243 15.76 -25.93 -8.28
CA ALA A 243 15.53 -27.34 -7.96
C ALA A 243 14.34 -27.55 -7.02
N ALA A 244 14.14 -26.67 -6.03
CA ALA A 244 13.00 -26.75 -5.13
C ALA A 244 11.67 -26.49 -5.86
N TYR A 245 11.63 -25.52 -6.78
CA TYR A 245 10.47 -25.29 -7.65
C TYR A 245 10.12 -26.55 -8.45
N LYS A 246 11.11 -27.13 -9.15
CA LYS A 246 10.92 -28.37 -9.93
C LYS A 246 10.46 -29.54 -9.07
N PHE A 247 10.99 -29.69 -7.85
CA PHE A 247 10.60 -30.74 -6.93
C PHE A 247 9.12 -30.62 -6.53
N VAL A 248 8.65 -29.40 -6.23
CA VAL A 248 7.23 -29.15 -5.93
C VAL A 248 6.35 -29.43 -7.15
N ASP A 249 6.79 -29.06 -8.35
CA ASP A 249 6.06 -29.35 -9.60
C ASP A 249 5.94 -30.85 -9.85
N MET A 250 6.97 -31.64 -9.55
CA MET A 250 6.92 -33.10 -9.62
C MET A 250 5.92 -33.69 -8.61
N ILE A 251 5.91 -33.20 -7.36
CA ILE A 251 4.92 -33.63 -6.35
C ILE A 251 3.49 -33.32 -6.81
N ARG A 252 3.25 -32.11 -7.34
CA ARG A 252 1.92 -31.68 -7.78
C ARG A 252 1.44 -32.41 -9.03
N SER A 253 2.35 -32.69 -9.96
CA SER A 253 2.04 -33.40 -11.20
C SER A 253 1.86 -34.89 -10.98
N GLY A 254 2.53 -35.49 -9.98
CA GLY A 254 2.34 -36.88 -9.58
C GLY A 254 1.07 -37.15 -8.75
N ASN A 255 0.38 -36.09 -8.31
CA ASN A 255 -0.88 -36.15 -7.56
C ASN A 255 -2.10 -35.74 -8.40
N LYS A 256 -1.95 -35.59 -9.72
CA LYS A 256 -3.05 -35.42 -10.69
C LYS A 256 -3.26 -36.72 -11.46
#